data_AF-A0A8X7N5N4-F1
#
_entry.id   AF-A0A8X7N5N4-F1
#
_cell.length_a   1.000
_cell.length_b   1.000
_cell.length_c   1.000
_cell.angle_alpha   90.00
_cell.angle_beta   90.00
_cell.angle_gamma   90.00
#
_symmetry.space_group_name_H-M   'P 1'
#
loop_
_entity.id
_entity.type
_entity.pdbx_description
1 polymer ?
#
loop_
_entity_poly.entity_id
_entity_poly.type
_entity_poly.pdbx_seq_one_letter_code
_entity_poly.pdbx_strand_id
1 'polypeptide(L)'
;MYPPLSAQPSGLQASVTYRSRSGEVVLSRLLSDGMANQASAVFGAYQSKHRPGLLRPCTITTGAVKAPGLDRTNYCRCLQCSKRERMNTDPSSSSSSSSRFPERQSLPGSAERNTPAIVDALLPHLIHLAADRKGKRTPVRVLELASGTGTHVAAFAKQASIAGVVFQPTEADEWMCAQILKKVSSADGKDTILPPLILDLNQTRDWDAVKNAQDASDNSGFIFDAVFAFNLLHITPFEVTHSIFQQLDPKLSQSQSLPTLDQSHGFIAFYGAFKEHENDELSEGNAKFDADVRSRNPSFGIRSVDAIREVAKLHGYRLAERISMPANNWILIFRPSQSAISQ
;
A
#
# COMPACT_ATOMS: atom_id res chain seq x y z
N MET A 1 -41.31 -35.01 9.45
CA MET A 1 -40.31 -34.79 10.53
C MET A 1 -38.97 -34.53 9.89
N TYR A 2 -38.27 -33.44 10.27
CA TYR A 2 -36.82 -33.30 10.40
C TYR A 2 -36.47 -31.80 10.55
N PRO A 3 -35.71 -31.40 11.59
CA PRO A 3 -35.11 -30.07 11.72
C PRO A 3 -33.63 -30.12 11.18
N PRO A 4 -32.71 -29.15 11.38
CA PRO A 4 -32.16 -28.43 10.21
C PRO A 4 -30.62 -28.35 10.16
N LEU A 5 -30.11 -27.51 9.23
CA LEU A 5 -28.71 -27.11 9.02
C LEU A 5 -27.83 -28.21 8.37
N SER A 6 -26.89 -27.90 7.46
CA SER A 6 -26.22 -26.60 7.20
C SER A 6 -25.98 -26.33 5.71
N ALA A 7 -26.05 -25.05 5.31
CA ALA A 7 -25.44 -24.54 4.08
C ALA A 7 -24.90 -23.12 4.33
N GLN A 8 -23.62 -22.87 4.05
CA GLN A 8 -23.04 -21.53 4.18
C GLN A 8 -23.24 -20.72 2.89
N PRO A 9 -23.69 -19.46 2.96
CA PRO A 9 -23.52 -18.50 1.88
C PRO A 9 -22.08 -17.96 1.89
N SER A 10 -21.37 -18.12 0.78
CA SER A 10 -20.07 -17.46 0.56
C SER A 10 -20.24 -15.94 0.40
N GLY A 11 -19.57 -15.16 1.24
CA GLY A 11 -19.65 -13.69 1.22
C GLY A 11 -19.04 -13.08 -0.05
N LEU A 12 -19.89 -12.57 -0.95
CA LEU A 12 -19.49 -11.81 -2.14
C LEU A 12 -19.35 -10.33 -1.81
N GLN A 13 -18.13 -9.88 -1.52
CA GLN A 13 -17.83 -8.46 -1.34
C GLN A 13 -17.67 -7.78 -2.71
N ALA A 14 -18.30 -6.61 -2.87
CA ALA A 14 -18.24 -5.81 -4.09
C ALA A 14 -17.65 -4.42 -3.80
N SER A 15 -16.75 -3.97 -4.67
CA SER A 15 -16.10 -2.65 -4.64
C SER A 15 -16.52 -1.81 -5.84
N VAL A 16 -16.60 -0.48 -5.65
CA VAL A 16 -16.88 0.50 -6.71
C VAL A 16 -15.81 1.59 -6.69
N THR A 17 -15.37 2.01 -7.88
CA THR A 17 -14.33 3.04 -8.08
C THR A 17 -14.88 4.15 -8.97
N TYR A 18 -14.62 5.41 -8.60
CA TYR A 18 -15.06 6.59 -9.36
C TYR A 18 -13.86 7.30 -10.01
N ARG A 19 -14.02 7.77 -11.26
CA ARG A 19 -13.05 8.61 -11.96
C ARG A 19 -13.71 9.90 -12.46
N SER A 20 -13.07 11.05 -12.24
CA SER A 20 -13.57 12.35 -12.68
C SER A 20 -13.32 12.59 -14.18
N ARG A 21 -13.89 13.67 -14.75
CA ARG A 21 -13.55 14.12 -16.12
C ARG A 21 -12.12 14.69 -16.25
N SER A 22 -11.45 15.03 -15.14
CA SER A 22 -10.04 15.43 -15.11
C SER A 22 -9.08 14.25 -14.92
N GLY A 23 -9.59 13.05 -14.63
CA GLY A 23 -8.79 11.81 -14.52
C GLY A 23 -8.51 11.35 -13.09
N GLU A 24 -8.75 12.18 -12.07
CA GLU A 24 -8.60 11.80 -10.66
C GLU A 24 -9.48 10.61 -10.28
N VAL A 25 -8.91 9.68 -9.52
CA VAL A 25 -9.60 8.54 -8.92
C VAL A 25 -10.02 8.91 -7.50
N VAL A 26 -11.30 8.72 -7.17
CA VAL A 26 -11.85 9.13 -5.87
C VAL A 26 -12.57 7.95 -5.20
N LEU A 27 -11.95 7.46 -4.13
CA LEU A 27 -12.45 6.49 -3.16
C LEU A 27 -12.69 5.04 -3.66
N SER A 28 -12.52 4.11 -2.72
CA SER A 28 -12.98 2.72 -2.75
C SER A 28 -13.49 2.36 -1.35
N ARG A 29 -14.51 1.50 -1.23
CA ARG A 29 -14.95 0.96 0.06
C ARG A 29 -15.56 -0.44 -0.11
N LEU A 30 -15.42 -1.26 0.93
CA LEU A 30 -16.08 -2.56 1.05
C LEU A 30 -17.45 -2.42 1.73
N LEU A 31 -18.34 -3.39 1.48
CA LEU A 31 -19.66 -3.52 2.12
C LEU A 31 -19.71 -4.85 2.89
N SER A 32 -20.40 -4.85 4.04
CA SER A 32 -20.64 -6.03 4.88
C SER A 32 -22.08 -6.53 4.74
N ASP A 33 -22.29 -7.80 5.12
CA ASP A 33 -23.58 -8.48 4.97
C ASP A 33 -24.72 -7.82 5.77
N GLY A 34 -25.84 -7.61 5.09
CA GLY A 34 -27.06 -7.02 5.66
C GLY A 34 -27.90 -6.24 4.63
N MET A 35 -27.27 -5.54 3.70
CA MET A 35 -27.99 -4.66 2.75
C MET A 35 -28.46 -5.34 1.45
N ALA A 36 -27.95 -6.54 1.14
CA ALA A 36 -28.20 -7.24 -0.13
C ALA A 36 -29.70 -7.46 -0.45
N ASN A 37 -30.50 -7.79 0.57
CA ASN A 37 -31.90 -8.18 0.39
C ASN A 37 -32.83 -7.02 -0.02
N GLN A 38 -32.44 -5.75 0.20
CA GLN A 38 -33.25 -4.60 -0.25
C GLN A 38 -32.98 -4.20 -1.71
N ALA A 39 -31.79 -4.49 -2.25
CA ALA A 39 -31.45 -4.15 -3.63
C ALA A 39 -32.31 -4.91 -4.66
N SER A 40 -32.61 -6.19 -4.40
CA SER A 40 -33.33 -7.06 -5.34
C SER A 40 -34.79 -6.61 -5.57
N ALA A 41 -35.48 -6.15 -4.52
CA ALA A 41 -36.85 -5.65 -4.61
C ALA A 41 -36.98 -4.38 -5.46
N VAL A 42 -36.00 -3.46 -5.36
CA VAL A 42 -35.96 -2.23 -6.15
C VAL A 42 -35.70 -2.51 -7.63
N PHE A 43 -34.84 -3.49 -7.94
CA PHE A 43 -34.55 -3.88 -9.33
C PHE A 43 -35.75 -4.52 -10.04
N GLY A 44 -36.45 -5.45 -9.38
CA GLY A 44 -37.59 -6.17 -9.97
C GLY A 44 -38.76 -5.25 -10.34
N ALA A 45 -39.07 -4.27 -9.47
CA ALA A 45 -40.15 -3.31 -9.74
C ALA A 45 -39.87 -2.42 -10.98
N TYR A 46 -38.60 -2.13 -11.28
CA TYR A 46 -38.20 -1.21 -12.34
C TYR A 46 -38.22 -1.85 -13.74
N GLN A 47 -37.88 -3.13 -13.86
CA GLN A 47 -37.84 -3.83 -15.16
C GLN A 47 -39.22 -4.02 -15.80
N SER A 48 -40.31 -4.02 -15.02
CA SER A 48 -41.68 -4.24 -15.52
C SER A 48 -42.27 -3.11 -16.38
N LYS A 49 -41.59 -1.96 -16.52
CA LYS A 49 -42.16 -0.74 -17.15
C LYS A 49 -41.39 -0.15 -18.33
N HIS A 50 -40.20 -0.61 -18.66
CA HIS A 50 -39.36 -0.01 -19.72
C HIS A 50 -38.73 -1.06 -20.65
N ARG A 51 -38.63 -0.73 -21.95
CA ARG A 51 -38.11 -1.64 -22.99
C ARG A 51 -36.62 -1.95 -22.77
N PRO A 52 -36.15 -3.17 -23.10
CA PRO A 52 -34.73 -3.49 -23.09
C PRO A 52 -33.98 -2.73 -24.20
N GLY A 53 -32.77 -2.26 -23.90
CA GLY A 53 -31.86 -1.70 -24.92
C GLY A 53 -30.91 -0.60 -24.40
N LEU A 54 -31.38 0.28 -23.50
CA LEU A 54 -30.55 1.34 -22.90
C LEU A 54 -30.82 1.47 -21.41
N LEU A 55 -29.81 1.13 -20.60
CA LEU A 55 -29.34 1.84 -19.39
C LEU A 55 -28.19 1.02 -18.77
N ARG A 56 -27.09 1.69 -18.38
CA ARG A 56 -26.01 1.08 -17.58
C ARG A 56 -26.33 1.26 -16.09
N PRO A 57 -25.94 0.31 -15.20
CA PRO A 57 -26.17 0.44 -13.77
C PRO A 57 -25.46 1.69 -13.21
N CYS A 58 -26.12 2.38 -12.30
CA CYS A 58 -25.65 3.63 -11.68
C CYS A 58 -26.03 3.61 -10.20
N THR A 59 -25.04 3.72 -9.31
CA THR A 59 -25.19 3.42 -7.87
C THR A 59 -24.78 4.60 -6.98
N ILE A 60 -25.45 4.73 -5.84
CA ILE A 60 -25.67 5.93 -5.02
C ILE A 60 -25.62 5.50 -3.54
N THR A 61 -24.99 6.18 -2.57
CA THR A 61 -24.09 7.37 -2.54
C THR A 61 -23.02 7.11 -1.43
N THR A 62 -22.15 7.98 -0.87
CA THR A 62 -22.08 9.44 -0.68
C THR A 62 -20.61 9.92 -0.54
N GLY A 63 -20.39 11.25 -0.51
CA GLY A 63 -19.13 11.92 -0.15
C GLY A 63 -19.24 13.42 -0.44
N ALA A 64 -19.14 14.29 0.57
CA ALA A 64 -19.54 15.70 0.44
C ALA A 64 -18.38 16.62 -0.01
N VAL A 65 -18.58 17.32 -1.13
CA VAL A 65 -17.86 18.57 -1.44
C VAL A 65 -18.79 19.74 -1.11
N LYS A 66 -18.32 20.69 -0.28
CA LYS A 66 -19.12 21.84 0.16
C LYS A 66 -19.24 22.86 -0.97
N ALA A 67 -20.38 22.89 -1.64
CA ALA A 67 -20.65 23.85 -2.72
C ALA A 67 -20.65 25.31 -2.19
N PRO A 68 -20.04 26.27 -2.91
CA PRO A 68 -20.09 27.68 -2.52
C PRO A 68 -21.53 28.23 -2.52
N GLY A 69 -21.87 29.05 -1.53
CA GLY A 69 -23.09 29.87 -1.54
C GLY A 69 -24.39 29.22 -1.02
N LEU A 70 -24.36 28.07 -0.35
CA LEU A 70 -25.55 27.47 0.28
C LEU A 70 -25.38 27.22 1.78
N ASP A 71 -26.02 28.07 2.59
CA ASP A 71 -26.10 27.93 4.04
C ASP A 71 -27.27 27.00 4.45
N ARG A 72 -26.99 25.68 4.46
CA ARG A 72 -27.66 24.63 5.26
C ARG A 72 -26.94 23.29 5.05
N THR A 73 -26.62 22.59 6.13
CA THR A 73 -25.42 21.73 6.19
C THR A 73 -25.52 20.30 5.61
N ASN A 74 -26.71 19.68 5.52
CA ASN A 74 -26.80 18.19 5.45
C ASN A 74 -27.38 17.62 4.13
N TYR A 75 -27.13 18.25 2.97
CA TYR A 75 -27.62 17.77 1.67
C TYR A 75 -26.56 17.75 0.57
N CYS A 76 -26.47 16.65 -0.17
CA CYS A 76 -25.73 16.55 -1.43
C CYS A 76 -26.69 16.61 -2.63
N ARG A 77 -26.19 17.02 -3.81
CA ARG A 77 -26.94 17.09 -5.08
C ARG A 77 -26.22 16.30 -6.17
N CYS A 78 -26.91 15.35 -6.79
CA CYS A 78 -26.36 14.63 -7.94
C CYS A 78 -26.31 15.54 -9.19
N LEU A 79 -25.12 15.70 -9.78
CA LEU A 79 -24.92 16.56 -10.95
C LEU A 79 -25.54 16.03 -12.25
N GLN A 80 -25.83 14.72 -12.36
CA GLN A 80 -26.48 14.14 -13.54
C GLN A 80 -28.02 14.18 -13.49
N CYS A 81 -28.65 14.13 -12.31
CA CYS A 81 -30.13 14.06 -12.20
C CYS A 81 -30.76 15.15 -11.31
N SER A 82 -29.96 16.07 -10.76
CA SER A 82 -30.37 17.17 -9.86
C SER A 82 -31.13 16.80 -8.58
N LYS A 83 -31.39 15.51 -8.30
CA LYS A 83 -31.94 15.06 -7.02
C LYS A 83 -31.06 15.48 -5.84
N ARG A 84 -31.71 15.77 -4.71
CA ARG A 84 -31.09 16.08 -3.42
C ARG A 84 -31.30 14.91 -2.47
N GLU A 85 -30.25 14.49 -1.79
CA GLU A 85 -30.30 13.43 -0.78
C GLU A 85 -29.77 13.94 0.55
N ARG A 86 -30.44 13.53 1.64
CA ARG A 86 -30.11 13.90 3.02
C ARG A 86 -29.03 12.94 3.51
N MET A 87 -27.92 13.48 4.00
CA MET A 87 -26.86 12.62 4.57
C MET A 87 -27.31 12.04 5.91
N ASN A 88 -27.32 10.71 6.00
CA ASN A 88 -27.55 9.98 7.24
C ASN A 88 -26.18 9.76 7.91
N THR A 89 -25.80 10.67 8.80
CA THR A 89 -24.57 10.57 9.58
C THR A 89 -24.80 9.66 10.78
N ASP A 90 -24.72 8.35 10.58
CA ASP A 90 -24.61 7.40 11.69
C ASP A 90 -23.24 7.60 12.38
N PRO A 91 -23.17 8.01 13.65
CA PRO A 91 -21.89 8.32 14.32
C PRO A 91 -21.04 7.08 14.68
N SER A 92 -21.49 5.89 14.27
CA SER A 92 -21.00 4.59 14.75
C SER A 92 -19.87 3.99 13.91
N SER A 93 -19.58 4.51 12.70
CA SER A 93 -18.35 4.13 11.97
C SER A 93 -17.16 4.86 12.57
N SER A 94 -16.61 4.32 13.64
CA SER A 94 -15.45 4.86 14.35
C SER A 94 -14.18 4.80 13.47
N SER A 95 -13.84 5.90 12.81
CA SER A 95 -12.47 6.10 12.33
C SER A 95 -11.56 6.06 13.56
N SER A 96 -10.59 5.14 13.58
CA SER A 96 -9.71 4.97 14.75
C SER A 96 -9.06 6.30 15.13
N SER A 97 -9.07 6.66 16.42
CA SER A 97 -8.46 7.89 16.94
C SER A 97 -6.94 7.78 17.11
N SER A 98 -6.38 6.60 16.90
CA SER A 98 -4.96 6.26 17.03
C SER A 98 -4.55 5.16 16.04
N SER A 99 -3.24 4.98 15.83
CA SER A 99 -2.73 3.83 15.08
C SER A 99 -3.02 2.51 15.80
N ARG A 100 -3.18 1.46 15.00
CA ARG A 100 -3.34 0.06 15.40
C ARG A 100 -2.09 -0.56 16.03
N PHE A 101 -0.90 -0.01 15.74
CA PHE A 101 0.38 -0.49 16.26
C PHE A 101 1.21 0.63 16.91
N PRO A 102 0.72 1.24 18.01
CA PRO A 102 1.38 2.38 18.65
C PRO A 102 2.79 2.05 19.16
N GLU A 103 3.08 0.78 19.46
CA GLU A 103 4.39 0.32 19.93
C GLU A 103 5.48 0.43 18.86
N ARG A 104 5.10 0.49 17.57
CA ARG A 104 6.01 0.50 16.42
C ARG A 104 6.41 1.91 15.98
N GLN A 105 5.80 2.95 16.55
CA GLN A 105 6.09 4.31 16.11
C GLN A 105 7.58 4.66 16.34
N SER A 106 8.18 5.29 15.34
CA SER A 106 9.55 5.82 15.43
C SER A 106 9.57 7.13 16.22
N LEU A 107 10.67 7.42 16.92
CA LEU A 107 10.86 8.70 17.59
C LEU A 107 10.77 9.86 16.57
N PRO A 108 10.15 11.01 16.92
CA PRO A 108 10.00 12.16 16.02
C PRO A 108 11.31 12.58 15.33
N GLY A 109 11.22 12.99 14.06
CA GLY A 109 12.37 13.37 13.23
C GLY A 109 13.24 12.20 12.75
N SER A 110 12.96 10.95 13.14
CA SER A 110 13.81 9.81 12.77
C SER A 110 13.64 9.31 11.34
N ALA A 111 12.55 9.68 10.68
CA ALA A 111 12.45 9.56 9.23
C ALA A 111 13.30 10.65 8.57
N GLU A 112 13.03 11.92 8.94
CA GLU A 112 13.60 13.13 8.34
C GLU A 112 15.13 13.17 8.31
N ARG A 113 15.83 12.78 9.40
CA ARG A 113 17.30 12.91 9.53
C ARG A 113 18.09 12.33 8.36
N ASN A 114 17.66 11.18 7.84
CA ASN A 114 18.39 10.45 6.79
C ASN A 114 17.63 10.45 5.44
N THR A 115 16.45 11.08 5.34
CA THR A 115 15.66 11.14 4.11
C THR A 115 16.46 11.59 2.87
N PRO A 116 17.29 12.65 2.91
CA PRO A 116 18.03 13.07 1.72
C PRO A 116 18.95 11.98 1.19
N ALA A 117 19.73 11.34 2.06
CA ALA A 117 20.64 10.26 1.68
C ALA A 117 19.90 9.03 1.12
N ILE A 118 18.71 8.70 1.64
CA ILE A 118 17.87 7.61 1.10
C ILE A 118 17.38 7.95 -0.31
N VAL A 119 17.00 9.20 -0.57
CA VAL A 119 16.60 9.66 -1.90
C VAL A 119 17.78 9.64 -2.87
N ASP A 120 18.94 10.18 -2.47
CA ASP A 120 20.14 10.23 -3.31
C ASP A 120 20.66 8.82 -3.66
N ALA A 121 20.53 7.86 -2.74
CA ALA A 121 20.93 6.47 -2.98
C ALA A 121 19.94 5.68 -3.86
N LEU A 122 18.62 5.87 -3.71
CA LEU A 122 17.62 5.05 -4.41
C LEU A 122 17.11 5.64 -5.73
N LEU A 123 17.15 6.97 -5.90
CA LEU A 123 16.71 7.63 -7.12
C LEU A 123 17.45 7.15 -8.39
N PRO A 124 18.78 6.88 -8.39
CA PRO A 124 19.47 6.36 -9.57
C PRO A 124 18.92 5.01 -10.06
N HIS A 125 18.56 4.11 -9.14
CA HIS A 125 17.97 2.82 -9.51
C HIS A 125 16.56 2.98 -10.11
N LEU A 126 15.75 3.92 -9.60
CA LEU A 126 14.44 4.25 -10.16
C LEU A 126 14.55 4.90 -11.55
N ILE A 127 15.54 5.78 -11.75
CA ILE A 127 15.83 6.39 -13.06
C ILE A 127 16.28 5.34 -14.08
N HIS A 128 17.05 4.32 -13.68
CA HIS A 128 17.45 3.22 -14.56
C HIS A 128 16.23 2.44 -15.06
N LEU A 129 15.30 2.06 -14.16
CA LEU A 129 14.05 1.37 -14.54
C LEU A 129 13.18 2.22 -15.48
N ALA A 130 13.16 3.55 -15.27
CA ALA A 130 12.46 4.47 -16.17
C ALA A 130 13.14 4.60 -17.55
N ALA A 131 14.48 4.52 -17.60
CA ALA A 131 15.23 4.60 -18.85
C ALA A 131 14.97 3.39 -19.78
N ASP A 132 14.84 2.19 -19.20
CA ASP A 132 14.54 0.96 -19.96
C ASP A 132 13.08 0.92 -20.45
N ARG A 133 12.22 1.78 -19.90
CA ARG A 133 10.81 1.99 -20.31
C ARG A 133 10.63 3.04 -21.42
N LYS A 134 11.69 3.67 -21.95
CA LYS A 134 11.61 4.74 -22.97
C LYS A 134 10.67 4.39 -24.13
N GLY A 135 9.62 5.21 -24.31
CA GLY A 135 8.59 5.03 -25.34
C GLY A 135 7.31 4.34 -24.86
N LYS A 136 7.36 3.60 -23.74
CA LYS A 136 6.14 3.15 -23.04
C LYS A 136 5.50 4.33 -22.30
N ARG A 137 4.18 4.31 -22.15
CA ARG A 137 3.40 5.39 -21.50
C ARG A 137 3.21 5.22 -19.98
N THR A 138 3.73 4.15 -19.38
CA THR A 138 3.42 3.79 -17.98
C THR A 138 4.61 3.98 -17.03
N PRO A 139 4.36 4.57 -15.85
CA PRO A 139 5.40 4.95 -14.91
C PRO A 139 6.05 3.72 -14.25
N VAL A 140 7.23 3.94 -13.68
CA VAL A 140 7.81 3.01 -12.69
C VAL A 140 6.94 3.06 -11.43
N ARG A 141 6.36 1.93 -11.01
CA ARG A 141 5.46 1.85 -9.85
C ARG A 141 6.22 1.34 -8.62
N VAL A 142 6.27 2.15 -7.56
CA VAL A 142 6.97 1.80 -6.30
C VAL A 142 5.95 1.56 -5.19
N LEU A 143 5.97 0.40 -4.55
CA LEU A 143 5.20 0.13 -3.34
C LEU A 143 6.03 0.50 -2.11
N GLU A 144 5.58 1.45 -1.29
CA GLU A 144 6.21 1.74 0.01
C GLU A 144 5.41 1.05 1.12
N LEU A 145 6.06 0.10 1.80
CA LEU A 145 5.49 -0.70 2.89
C LEU A 145 5.66 0.03 4.22
N ALA A 146 4.56 0.19 4.97
CA ALA A 146 4.54 0.86 6.26
C ALA A 146 5.17 2.27 6.20
N SER A 147 4.66 3.11 5.29
CA SER A 147 5.08 4.50 5.02
C SER A 147 5.10 5.44 6.23
N GLY A 148 4.57 5.01 7.38
CA GLY A 148 4.52 5.80 8.62
C GLY A 148 3.74 7.09 8.42
N THR A 149 4.38 8.23 8.66
CA THR A 149 3.79 9.56 8.42
C THR A 149 3.92 10.05 6.97
N GLY A 150 4.39 9.22 6.04
CA GLY A 150 4.57 9.58 4.63
C GLY A 150 5.80 10.45 4.35
N THR A 151 6.75 10.53 5.29
CA THR A 151 7.90 11.44 5.20
C THR A 151 8.88 11.09 4.07
N HIS A 152 9.09 9.81 3.79
CA HIS A 152 10.02 9.37 2.74
C HIS A 152 9.40 9.54 1.36
N VAL A 153 8.23 8.96 1.09
CA VAL A 153 7.49 9.19 -0.16
C VAL A 153 7.28 10.68 -0.50
N ALA A 154 6.96 11.54 0.48
CA ALA A 154 6.83 12.99 0.26
C ALA A 154 8.12 13.68 -0.22
N ALA A 155 9.29 13.12 0.11
CA ALA A 155 10.59 13.65 -0.32
C ALA A 155 11.07 13.07 -1.66
N PHE A 156 10.62 11.87 -2.05
CA PHE A 156 10.84 11.34 -3.40
C PHE A 156 10.00 12.09 -4.46
N ALA A 157 8.80 12.55 -4.10
CA ALA A 157 7.77 13.09 -4.99
C ALA A 157 8.26 14.06 -6.09
N LYS A 158 9.12 15.01 -5.72
CA LYS A 158 9.61 16.04 -6.65
C LYS A 158 10.51 15.44 -7.72
N GLN A 159 11.50 14.63 -7.34
CA GLN A 159 12.39 13.92 -8.24
C GLN A 159 11.67 12.81 -9.02
N ALA A 160 10.71 12.12 -8.38
CA ALA A 160 9.85 11.12 -8.99
C ALA A 160 9.07 11.69 -10.20
N SER A 161 8.60 12.94 -10.10
CA SER A 161 7.85 13.59 -11.19
C SER A 161 8.70 13.84 -12.44
N ILE A 162 10.02 14.03 -12.27
CA ILE A 162 10.98 14.19 -13.37
C ILE A 162 11.37 12.82 -13.95
N ALA A 163 11.47 11.80 -13.10
CA ALA A 163 11.87 10.43 -13.47
C ALA A 163 10.72 9.57 -14.03
N GLY A 164 9.46 10.02 -14.00
CA GLY A 164 8.32 9.21 -14.41
C GLY A 164 8.00 8.06 -13.44
N VAL A 165 8.20 8.30 -12.15
CA VAL A 165 7.96 7.33 -11.06
C VAL A 165 6.65 7.69 -10.35
N VAL A 166 5.88 6.67 -9.94
CA VAL A 166 4.67 6.80 -9.13
C VAL A 166 4.79 5.89 -7.90
N PHE A 167 4.45 6.43 -6.73
CA PHE A 167 4.50 5.73 -5.45
C PHE A 167 3.10 5.34 -4.96
N GLN A 168 2.95 4.09 -4.55
CA GLN A 168 1.84 3.58 -3.75
C GLN A 168 2.32 3.47 -2.29
N PRO A 169 2.07 4.48 -1.43
CA PRO A 169 2.30 4.33 0.01
C PRO A 169 1.25 3.40 0.62
N THR A 170 1.60 2.75 1.74
CA THR A 170 0.71 1.85 2.48
C THR A 170 0.96 1.88 3.99
N GLU A 171 -0.06 1.59 4.79
CA GLU A 171 0.08 1.37 6.23
C GLU A 171 -1.05 0.48 6.81
N ALA A 172 -0.85 -0.09 7.99
CA ALA A 172 -1.71 -1.14 8.56
C ALA A 172 -3.08 -0.67 9.10
N ASP A 173 -3.40 0.62 9.04
CA ASP A 173 -4.66 1.21 9.54
C ASP A 173 -5.05 2.55 8.88
N GLU A 174 -6.35 2.91 8.97
CA GLU A 174 -6.90 4.16 8.41
C GLU A 174 -6.30 5.45 9.01
N TRP A 175 -5.88 5.43 10.28
CA TRP A 175 -5.36 6.62 10.97
C TRP A 175 -3.96 6.99 10.50
N MET A 176 -3.11 5.99 10.27
CA MET A 176 -1.80 6.14 9.64
C MET A 176 -1.94 6.58 8.17
N CYS A 177 -2.84 5.96 7.40
CA CYS A 177 -3.17 6.42 6.05
C CYS A 177 -3.64 7.89 6.02
N ALA A 178 -4.38 8.35 7.03
CA ALA A 178 -4.74 9.77 7.16
C ALA A 178 -3.53 10.67 7.50
N GLN A 179 -2.52 10.20 8.23
CA GLN A 179 -1.28 10.97 8.45
C GLN A 179 -0.45 11.09 7.15
N ILE A 180 -0.36 10.02 6.37
CA ILE A 180 0.29 10.04 5.04
C ILE A 180 -0.40 11.07 4.15
N LEU A 181 -1.73 10.97 3.97
CA LEU A 181 -2.52 11.93 3.19
C LEU A 181 -2.27 13.39 3.62
N LYS A 182 -2.24 13.64 4.94
CA LYS A 182 -1.94 14.96 5.50
C LYS A 182 -0.54 15.45 5.11
N LYS A 183 0.51 14.62 5.25
CA LYS A 183 1.89 14.96 4.89
C LYS A 183 2.07 15.23 3.39
N VAL A 184 1.50 14.39 2.53
CA VAL A 184 1.71 14.46 1.07
C VAL A 184 0.86 15.54 0.39
N SER A 185 -0.23 15.98 1.03
CA SER A 185 -1.16 17.00 0.48
C SER A 185 -0.48 18.31 0.05
N SER A 186 0.65 18.66 0.67
CA SER A 186 1.47 19.85 0.42
C SER A 186 2.87 19.55 -0.14
N ALA A 187 3.10 18.36 -0.71
CA ALA A 187 4.40 18.00 -1.29
C ALA A 187 4.57 18.51 -2.74
N ASP A 188 5.75 19.00 -3.08
CA ASP A 188 6.15 19.25 -4.47
C ASP A 188 6.14 17.92 -5.24
N GLY A 189 5.38 17.85 -6.35
CA GLY A 189 5.25 16.62 -7.14
C GLY A 189 4.31 15.57 -6.54
N LYS A 190 3.46 15.93 -5.56
CA LYS A 190 2.46 15.06 -4.91
C LYS A 190 1.60 14.22 -5.85
N ASP A 191 1.41 14.63 -7.11
CA ASP A 191 0.60 13.91 -8.10
C ASP A 191 1.28 12.59 -8.55
N THR A 192 2.54 12.37 -8.14
CA THR A 192 3.23 11.06 -8.21
C THR A 192 2.91 10.13 -7.04
N ILE A 193 2.17 10.58 -6.03
CA ILE A 193 1.83 9.80 -4.85
C ILE A 193 0.35 9.41 -4.94
N LEU A 194 0.08 8.11 -5.06
CA LEU A 194 -1.27 7.57 -5.01
C LEU A 194 -1.85 7.69 -3.58
N PRO A 195 -3.18 7.75 -3.42
CA PRO A 195 -3.82 7.63 -2.11
C PRO A 195 -3.32 6.36 -1.39
N PRO A 196 -2.94 6.45 -0.10
CA PRO A 196 -2.40 5.32 0.63
C PRO A 196 -3.45 4.22 0.81
N LEU A 197 -3.02 2.97 0.65
CA LEU A 197 -3.86 1.79 0.84
C LEU A 197 -3.58 1.13 2.19
N ILE A 198 -4.60 0.50 2.75
CA ILE A 198 -4.46 -0.28 3.98
C ILE A 198 -3.71 -1.57 3.66
N LEU A 199 -2.62 -1.83 4.37
CA LEU A 199 -1.83 -3.05 4.24
C LEU A 199 -1.30 -3.51 5.59
N ASP A 200 -1.98 -4.47 6.23
CA ASP A 200 -1.34 -5.31 7.23
C ASP A 200 -0.44 -6.33 6.52
N LEU A 201 0.87 -6.22 6.71
CA LEU A 201 1.87 -7.02 6.01
C LEU A 201 1.73 -8.53 6.27
N ASN A 202 1.03 -8.93 7.34
CA ASN A 202 0.74 -10.33 7.67
C ASN A 202 -0.64 -10.81 7.16
N GLN A 203 -1.36 -10.02 6.35
CA GLN A 203 -2.69 -10.35 5.82
C GLN A 203 -2.67 -10.45 4.28
N THR A 204 -2.62 -11.67 3.73
CA THR A 204 -2.63 -11.92 2.27
C THR A 204 -3.75 -11.20 1.53
N ARG A 205 -4.96 -11.13 2.13
CA ARG A 205 -6.11 -10.42 1.54
C ARG A 205 -5.85 -8.91 1.33
N ASP A 206 -5.02 -8.31 2.19
CA ASP A 206 -4.70 -6.88 2.12
C ASP A 206 -3.68 -6.66 1.00
N TRP A 207 -2.71 -7.57 0.83
CA TRP A 207 -1.83 -7.62 -0.35
C TRP A 207 -2.62 -7.82 -1.66
N ASP A 208 -3.62 -8.69 -1.66
CA ASP A 208 -4.53 -8.89 -2.80
C ASP A 208 -5.33 -7.61 -3.12
N ALA A 209 -5.82 -6.90 -2.09
CA ALA A 209 -6.47 -5.60 -2.28
C ALA A 209 -5.51 -4.55 -2.87
N VAL A 210 -4.26 -4.48 -2.40
CA VAL A 210 -3.22 -3.57 -2.94
C VAL A 210 -2.91 -3.87 -4.40
N LYS A 211 -2.77 -5.15 -4.78
CA LYS A 211 -2.57 -5.58 -6.18
C LYS A 211 -3.76 -5.23 -7.07
N ASN A 212 -4.98 -5.54 -6.63
CA ASN A 212 -6.22 -5.30 -7.36
C ASN A 212 -6.57 -3.81 -7.51
N ALA A 213 -5.99 -2.93 -6.68
CA ALA A 213 -6.13 -1.48 -6.79
C ALA A 213 -5.23 -0.84 -7.86
N GLN A 214 -4.20 -1.54 -8.37
CA GLN A 214 -3.30 -0.99 -9.38
C GLN A 214 -3.88 -1.11 -10.80
N ASP A 215 -3.59 -0.12 -11.64
CA ASP A 215 -3.94 -0.17 -13.06
C ASP A 215 -2.99 -1.12 -13.81
N ALA A 216 -3.47 -2.35 -14.04
CA ALA A 216 -2.75 -3.40 -14.77
C ALA A 216 -2.99 -3.37 -16.30
N SER A 217 -3.65 -2.33 -16.84
CA SER A 217 -3.98 -2.25 -18.28
C SER A 217 -2.78 -2.09 -19.21
N ASP A 218 -1.57 -1.94 -18.67
CA ASP A 218 -0.33 -1.76 -19.44
C ASP A 218 0.31 -3.07 -19.91
N ASN A 219 -0.23 -4.23 -19.51
CA ASN A 219 0.27 -5.57 -19.82
C ASN A 219 1.75 -5.77 -19.46
N SER A 220 2.25 -5.06 -18.43
CA SER A 220 3.64 -5.19 -17.94
C SER A 220 4.01 -6.60 -17.45
N GLY A 221 3.03 -7.41 -17.04
CA GLY A 221 3.24 -8.74 -16.50
C GLY A 221 3.52 -8.79 -15.00
N PHE A 222 3.49 -7.64 -14.31
CA PHE A 222 3.72 -7.50 -12.88
C PHE A 222 2.98 -6.26 -12.32
N ILE A 223 2.94 -6.11 -11.00
CA ILE A 223 2.24 -5.01 -10.32
C ILE A 223 3.17 -3.84 -9.96
N PHE A 224 4.34 -4.09 -9.39
CA PHE A 224 5.31 -3.04 -9.00
C PHE A 224 6.70 -3.27 -9.59
N ASP A 225 7.42 -2.18 -9.86
CA ASP A 225 8.82 -2.18 -10.31
C ASP A 225 9.79 -2.20 -9.11
N ALA A 226 9.42 -1.60 -7.98
CA ALA A 226 10.21 -1.65 -6.75
C ALA A 226 9.33 -1.71 -5.50
N VAL A 227 9.87 -2.29 -4.43
CA VAL A 227 9.24 -2.34 -3.09
C VAL A 227 10.19 -1.75 -2.06
N PHE A 228 9.77 -0.71 -1.36
CA PHE A 228 10.56 0.00 -0.35
C PHE A 228 10.00 -0.28 1.05
N ALA A 229 10.87 -0.46 2.04
CA ALA A 229 10.47 -0.55 3.45
C ALA A 229 11.56 0.04 4.35
N PHE A 230 11.23 1.14 5.05
CA PHE A 230 12.21 2.01 5.71
C PHE A 230 12.01 2.03 7.23
N ASN A 231 13.07 1.73 7.98
CA ASN A 231 13.07 1.53 9.44
C ASN A 231 12.03 0.50 9.94
N LEU A 232 11.64 -0.49 9.12
CA LEU A 232 10.55 -1.42 9.43
C LEU A 232 10.99 -2.68 10.18
N LEU A 233 12.04 -3.36 9.70
CA LEU A 233 12.34 -4.75 10.10
C LEU A 233 12.81 -4.92 11.56
N HIS A 234 13.15 -3.82 12.23
CA HIS A 234 13.57 -3.77 13.63
C HIS A 234 12.50 -3.23 14.60
N ILE A 235 11.37 -2.71 14.09
CA ILE A 235 10.15 -2.35 14.87
C ILE A 235 8.99 -3.33 14.62
N THR A 236 9.28 -4.52 14.07
CA THR A 236 8.30 -5.55 13.76
C THR A 236 8.80 -6.93 14.20
N PRO A 237 7.90 -7.89 14.51
CA PRO A 237 8.28 -9.28 14.69
C PRO A 237 8.95 -9.83 13.42
N PHE A 238 9.93 -10.74 13.54
CA PHE A 238 10.72 -11.19 12.39
C PHE A 238 9.86 -11.92 11.32
N GLU A 239 8.72 -12.47 11.73
CA GLU A 239 7.66 -13.03 10.90
C GLU A 239 7.16 -12.05 9.82
N VAL A 240 7.21 -10.73 10.07
CA VAL A 240 6.88 -9.71 9.04
C VAL A 240 7.91 -9.72 7.91
N THR A 241 9.19 -9.99 8.20
CA THR A 241 10.23 -10.14 7.17
C THR A 241 9.95 -11.36 6.29
N HIS A 242 9.55 -12.48 6.90
CA HIS A 242 9.10 -13.67 6.16
C HIS A 242 7.86 -13.36 5.30
N SER A 243 6.84 -12.72 5.86
CA SER A 243 5.61 -12.40 5.14
C SER A 243 5.86 -11.49 3.94
N ILE A 244 6.71 -10.45 4.07
CA ILE A 244 7.08 -9.58 2.94
C ILE A 244 7.70 -10.40 1.80
N PHE A 245 8.69 -11.25 2.08
CA PHE A 245 9.28 -12.07 1.02
C PHE A 245 8.31 -13.10 0.45
N GLN A 246 7.45 -13.71 1.27
CA GLN A 246 6.42 -14.66 0.83
C GLN A 246 5.38 -14.02 -0.11
N GLN A 247 4.99 -12.77 0.12
CA GLN A 247 3.99 -12.04 -0.68
C GLN A 247 4.58 -11.40 -1.96
N LEU A 248 5.91 -11.42 -2.08
CA LEU A 248 6.67 -11.02 -3.27
C LEU A 248 7.23 -12.21 -4.06
N ASP A 249 7.07 -13.43 -3.55
CA ASP A 249 7.61 -14.66 -4.15
C ASP A 249 6.97 -14.94 -5.53
N PRO A 250 7.77 -15.04 -6.62
CA PRO A 250 7.25 -15.34 -7.94
C PRO A 250 6.49 -16.67 -8.02
N LYS A 251 6.84 -17.66 -7.19
CA LYS A 251 6.24 -19.00 -7.22
C LYS A 251 4.91 -19.07 -6.45
N LEU A 252 4.68 -18.13 -5.53
CA LEU A 252 3.45 -18.02 -4.75
C LEU A 252 2.46 -17.01 -5.36
N SER A 253 2.85 -16.36 -6.46
CA SER A 253 1.94 -15.63 -7.33
C SER A 253 0.96 -16.62 -7.97
N GLN A 254 -0.21 -16.78 -7.34
CA GLN A 254 -1.21 -17.79 -7.74
C GLN A 254 -1.59 -17.64 -9.21
N SER A 255 -1.93 -18.76 -9.86
CA SER A 255 -2.04 -18.96 -11.32
C SER A 255 -3.02 -18.05 -12.12
N GLN A 256 -3.61 -17.02 -11.49
CA GLN A 256 -4.51 -16.04 -12.11
C GLN A 256 -4.17 -14.58 -11.72
N SER A 257 -3.09 -14.33 -10.97
CA SER A 257 -2.65 -12.99 -10.56
C SER A 257 -1.23 -12.69 -11.06
N LEU A 258 -0.99 -11.46 -11.50
CA LEU A 258 0.35 -11.01 -11.87
C LEU A 258 1.28 -10.98 -10.64
N PRO A 259 2.57 -11.33 -10.78
CA PRO A 259 3.59 -11.13 -9.75
C PRO A 259 3.58 -9.72 -9.14
N THR A 260 3.69 -9.67 -7.81
CA THR A 260 3.67 -8.41 -7.05
C THR A 260 4.83 -7.47 -7.46
N LEU A 261 5.99 -8.04 -7.78
CA LEU A 261 7.18 -7.33 -8.26
C LEU A 261 7.59 -7.83 -9.66
N ASP A 262 8.18 -6.98 -10.49
CA ASP A 262 8.92 -7.41 -11.69
C ASP A 262 10.03 -8.40 -11.33
N GLN A 263 10.04 -9.53 -12.02
CA GLN A 263 10.98 -10.63 -11.83
C GLN A 263 12.24 -10.52 -12.71
N SER A 264 12.29 -9.54 -13.62
CA SER A 264 13.41 -9.33 -14.54
C SER A 264 14.40 -8.27 -14.05
N HIS A 265 13.90 -7.09 -13.68
CA HIS A 265 14.69 -5.91 -13.30
C HIS A 265 14.31 -5.32 -11.93
N GLY A 266 13.14 -5.69 -11.39
CA GLY A 266 12.62 -5.14 -10.15
C GLY A 266 13.48 -5.41 -8.91
N PHE A 267 13.29 -4.59 -7.86
CA PHE A 267 14.07 -4.71 -6.63
C PHE A 267 13.30 -4.37 -5.35
N ILE A 268 13.77 -4.92 -4.23
CA ILE A 268 13.29 -4.61 -2.89
C ILE A 268 14.40 -3.83 -2.18
N ALA A 269 14.09 -2.68 -1.57
CA ALA A 269 15.03 -1.88 -0.79
C ALA A 269 14.59 -1.79 0.68
N PHE A 270 15.35 -2.45 1.55
CA PHE A 270 15.20 -2.31 3.00
C PHE A 270 16.21 -1.27 3.52
N TYR A 271 15.75 -0.31 4.30
CA TYR A 271 16.61 0.67 4.97
C TYR A 271 16.47 0.57 6.50
N GLY A 272 17.57 0.72 7.22
CA GLY A 272 17.57 0.89 8.68
C GLY A 272 18.86 0.46 9.36
N ALA A 273 18.80 0.33 10.68
CA ALA A 273 19.86 -0.26 11.50
C ALA A 273 19.88 -1.78 11.34
N PHE A 274 21.08 -2.32 11.09
CA PHE A 274 21.38 -3.74 10.89
C PHE A 274 22.72 -4.10 11.54
N LYS A 275 23.01 -5.41 11.64
CA LYS A 275 24.34 -6.00 11.90
C LYS A 275 24.66 -6.98 10.77
N GLU A 276 25.92 -7.38 10.54
CA GLU A 276 26.21 -8.31 9.44
C GLU A 276 25.76 -9.73 9.81
N HIS A 277 26.34 -10.25 10.89
CA HIS A 277 26.12 -11.57 11.45
C HIS A 277 25.33 -11.49 12.77
N GLU A 278 24.74 -12.60 13.21
CA GLU A 278 23.86 -12.57 14.38
C GLU A 278 24.61 -12.35 15.71
N ASN A 279 25.90 -12.68 15.76
CA ASN A 279 26.73 -12.54 16.97
C ASN A 279 27.58 -11.24 16.99
N ASP A 280 27.42 -10.34 16.01
CA ASP A 280 28.18 -9.09 15.96
C ASP A 280 27.81 -8.12 17.08
N GLU A 281 28.81 -7.40 17.60
CA GLU A 281 28.60 -6.30 18.54
C GLU A 281 27.92 -5.11 17.83
N LEU A 282 26.87 -4.58 18.47
CA LEU A 282 26.21 -3.36 18.02
C LEU A 282 26.99 -2.12 18.48
N SER A 283 27.23 -1.17 17.59
CA SER A 283 27.74 0.16 17.98
C SER A 283 26.84 0.80 19.04
N GLU A 284 27.39 1.63 19.94
CA GLU A 284 26.69 2.11 21.16
C GLU A 284 25.29 2.71 20.88
N GLY A 285 25.13 3.47 19.78
CA GLY A 285 23.83 4.00 19.37
C GLY A 285 22.84 2.91 18.94
N ASN A 286 23.31 1.92 18.18
CA ASN A 286 22.51 0.76 17.75
C ASN A 286 22.17 -0.16 18.94
N ALA A 287 23.06 -0.33 19.91
CA ALA A 287 22.79 -1.09 21.14
C ALA A 287 21.69 -0.44 21.99
N LYS A 288 21.75 0.89 22.17
CA LYS A 288 20.68 1.65 22.85
C LYS A 288 19.35 1.59 22.10
N PHE A 289 19.38 1.64 20.77
CA PHE A 289 18.18 1.52 19.95
C PHE A 289 17.56 0.12 19.97
N ASP A 290 18.38 -0.95 19.91
CA ASP A 290 17.92 -2.35 20.04
C ASP A 290 17.25 -2.59 21.40
N ALA A 291 17.85 -2.09 22.49
CA ALA A 291 17.26 -2.13 23.82
C ALA A 291 15.92 -1.38 23.91
N ASP A 292 15.81 -0.18 23.31
CA ASP A 292 14.57 0.60 23.26
C ASP A 292 13.45 -0.15 22.53
N VAL A 293 13.68 -0.64 21.30
CA VAL A 293 12.64 -1.36 20.55
C VAL A 293 12.24 -2.67 21.23
N ARG A 294 13.19 -3.39 21.86
CA ARG A 294 12.89 -4.61 22.63
C ARG A 294 12.13 -4.34 23.92
N SER A 295 12.35 -3.20 24.57
CA SER A 295 11.56 -2.79 25.75
C SER A 295 10.09 -2.56 25.40
N ARG A 296 9.80 -2.14 24.17
CA ARG A 296 8.45 -1.97 23.63
C ARG A 296 7.82 -3.30 23.20
N ASN A 297 8.60 -4.20 22.59
CA ASN A 297 8.20 -5.57 22.29
C ASN A 297 9.43 -6.49 22.14
N PRO A 298 9.59 -7.56 22.95
CA PRO A 298 10.78 -8.42 22.90
C PRO A 298 11.08 -9.07 21.55
N SER A 299 10.07 -9.22 20.67
CA SER A 299 10.24 -9.76 19.31
C SER A 299 10.89 -8.78 18.32
N PHE A 300 11.03 -7.50 18.67
CA PHE A 300 11.64 -6.46 17.84
C PHE A 300 13.18 -6.58 17.87
N GLY A 301 13.91 -5.52 17.50
CA GLY A 301 15.37 -5.47 17.56
C GLY A 301 16.07 -5.53 16.22
N ILE A 302 17.34 -5.13 16.22
CA ILE A 302 18.20 -5.07 15.04
C ILE A 302 18.42 -6.49 14.49
N ARG A 303 18.30 -6.63 13.16
CA ARG A 303 18.43 -7.89 12.43
C ARG A 303 19.82 -8.03 11.82
N SER A 304 20.32 -9.26 11.75
CA SER A 304 21.49 -9.59 10.93
C SER A 304 21.13 -9.61 9.43
N VAL A 305 22.06 -9.15 8.60
CA VAL A 305 21.97 -9.26 7.13
C VAL A 305 21.94 -10.72 6.71
N ASP A 306 22.68 -11.60 7.40
CA ASP A 306 22.62 -13.05 7.18
C ASP A 306 21.18 -13.60 7.33
N ALA A 307 20.47 -13.29 8.42
CA ALA A 307 19.11 -13.78 8.64
C ALA A 307 18.15 -13.30 7.55
N ILE A 308 18.22 -12.02 7.16
CA ILE A 308 17.38 -11.48 6.08
C ILE A 308 17.75 -12.14 4.73
N ARG A 309 19.04 -12.39 4.47
CA ARG A 309 19.50 -13.02 3.22
C ARG A 309 19.00 -14.45 3.07
N GLU A 310 19.03 -15.26 4.12
CA GLU A 310 18.52 -16.64 4.02
C GLU A 310 16.99 -16.67 3.84
N VAL A 311 16.23 -15.76 4.47
CA VAL A 311 14.78 -15.61 4.20
C VAL A 311 14.52 -15.18 2.75
N ALA A 312 15.26 -14.18 2.24
CA ALA A 312 15.15 -13.72 0.86
C ALA A 312 15.37 -14.87 -0.15
N LYS A 313 16.41 -15.67 0.10
CA LYS A 313 16.86 -16.80 -0.72
C LYS A 313 15.83 -17.92 -0.82
N LEU A 314 15.08 -18.20 0.25
CA LEU A 314 13.96 -19.16 0.22
C LEU A 314 12.87 -18.74 -0.78
N HIS A 315 12.60 -17.44 -0.88
CA HIS A 315 11.60 -16.84 -1.77
C HIS A 315 12.18 -16.37 -3.12
N GLY A 316 13.34 -16.88 -3.51
CA GLY A 316 13.95 -16.62 -4.82
C GLY A 316 14.69 -15.29 -4.95
N TYR A 317 14.89 -14.51 -3.88
CA TYR A 317 15.61 -13.24 -3.90
C TYR A 317 17.08 -13.39 -3.45
N ARG A 318 17.98 -12.60 -4.02
CA ARG A 318 19.37 -12.46 -3.54
C ARG A 318 19.63 -11.04 -3.06
N LEU A 319 20.43 -10.88 -2.01
CA LEU A 319 21.06 -9.60 -1.71
C LEU A 319 22.01 -9.26 -2.87
N ALA A 320 21.71 -8.19 -3.59
CA ALA A 320 22.46 -7.76 -4.77
C ALA A 320 23.37 -6.56 -4.47
N GLU A 321 23.05 -5.77 -3.45
CA GLU A 321 23.77 -4.53 -3.12
C GLU A 321 23.59 -4.20 -1.63
N ARG A 322 24.63 -3.62 -1.01
CA ARG A 322 24.57 -3.00 0.31
C ARG A 322 25.20 -1.62 0.25
N ILE A 323 24.45 -0.58 0.59
CA ILE A 323 24.88 0.82 0.56
C ILE A 323 25.04 1.31 2.00
N SER A 324 26.18 1.93 2.31
CA SER A 324 26.47 2.51 3.63
C SER A 324 25.75 3.85 3.82
N MET A 325 25.00 3.98 4.92
CA MET A 325 24.19 5.17 5.22
C MET A 325 24.65 5.86 6.52
N PRO A 326 24.28 7.14 6.74
CA PRO A 326 24.58 7.83 7.99
C PRO A 326 24.04 7.11 9.23
N ALA A 327 24.75 7.27 10.36
CA ALA A 327 24.43 6.67 11.66
C ALA A 327 24.41 5.12 11.69
N ASN A 328 25.37 4.47 11.01
CA ASN A 328 25.54 3.01 11.02
C ASN A 328 24.32 2.22 10.54
N ASN A 329 23.58 2.81 9.59
CA ASN A 329 22.48 2.17 8.88
C ASN A 329 22.94 1.69 7.50
N TRP A 330 22.20 0.75 6.91
CA TRP A 330 22.39 0.31 5.53
C TRP A 330 21.11 0.44 4.72
N ILE A 331 21.27 0.57 3.39
CA ILE A 331 20.25 0.11 2.44
C ILE A 331 20.69 -1.26 1.93
N LEU A 332 19.80 -2.24 2.02
CA LEU A 332 19.97 -3.59 1.49
C LEU A 332 19.06 -3.73 0.26
N ILE A 333 19.65 -3.92 -0.92
CA ILE A 333 18.91 -4.08 -2.17
C ILE A 333 18.87 -5.56 -2.55
N PHE A 334 17.67 -6.12 -2.56
CA PHE A 334 17.41 -7.49 -3.01
C PHE A 334 16.83 -7.48 -4.42
N ARG A 335 17.28 -8.42 -5.26
CA ARG A 335 16.82 -8.58 -6.66
C ARG A 335 16.42 -10.03 -6.94
N PRO A 336 15.38 -10.29 -7.78
CA PRO A 336 14.98 -11.63 -8.19
C PRO A 336 16.16 -12.45 -8.73
N SER A 337 16.30 -13.69 -8.27
CA SER A 337 17.39 -14.58 -8.70
C SER A 337 17.06 -15.17 -10.07
N GLN A 338 17.92 -14.91 -11.06
CA GLN A 338 17.69 -15.32 -12.45
C GLN A 338 17.53 -16.84 -12.63
N SER A 339 18.06 -17.64 -11.69
CA SER A 339 17.85 -19.09 -11.61
C SER A 339 16.42 -19.54 -11.27
N ALA A 340 15.51 -18.62 -10.91
CA ALA A 340 14.10 -18.91 -10.65
C ALA A 340 13.22 -18.92 -11.92
N ILE A 341 13.76 -18.49 -13.07
CA ILE A 341 13.02 -18.31 -14.34
C ILE A 341 13.21 -19.53 -15.28
N SER A 342 13.70 -20.67 -14.77
CA SER A 342 14.17 -21.79 -15.61
C SER A 342 13.90 -23.18 -15.02
N GLN A 343 12.68 -23.41 -14.51
CA GLN A 343 12.08 -24.72 -14.25
C GLN A 343 10.60 -24.70 -14.61
#